data_AF-A0A2H0R604-F1
#
_entry.id   AF-A0A2H0R604-F1
#
_cell.length_a   1.000
_cell.length_b   1.000
_cell.length_c   1.000
_cell.angle_alpha   90.00
_cell.angle_beta   90.00
_cell.angle_gamma   90.00
#
_symmetry.space_group_name_H-M   'P 1'
#
loop_
_entity.id
_entity.type
_entity.pdbx_description
1 polymer ?
#
loop_
_entity_poly.entity_id
_entity_poly.type
_entity_poly.pdbx_seq_one_letter_code
_entity_poly.pdbx_strand_id
1 'polypeptide(L)' 'MAWDYDKTEYDKQALSDPKWHLERIINYGLGEEKIDREVLKKYLAELNISDDRRAFLELLIWNRKF' A
#
# COMPACT_ATOMS: atom_id res chain seq x y z
N MET A 1 -7.81 17.36 -11.43
CA MET A 1 -9.00 16.52 -11.70
C MET A 1 -8.99 15.40 -10.67
N ALA A 2 -9.63 15.60 -9.52
CA ALA A 2 -9.92 14.48 -8.63
C ALA A 2 -11.08 13.74 -9.28
N TRP A 3 -10.83 12.51 -9.73
CA TRP A 3 -11.87 11.57 -10.13
C TRP A 3 -12.91 11.56 -8.99
N ASP A 4 -14.20 11.67 -9.31
CA ASP A 4 -15.33 11.94 -8.39
C ASP A 4 -15.66 10.74 -7.48
N TYR A 5 -14.62 10.08 -6.95
CA TYR A 5 -14.74 8.99 -6.01
C TYR A 5 -15.06 9.60 -4.65
N ASP A 6 -16.24 9.29 -4.12
CA ASP A 6 -16.64 9.75 -2.79
C ASP A 6 -15.64 9.20 -1.77
N LYS A 7 -14.98 10.12 -1.05
CA LYS A 7 -13.98 9.79 -0.03
C LYS A 7 -14.55 8.81 1.00
N THR A 8 -15.86 8.88 1.27
CA THR A 8 -16.52 7.98 2.21
C THR A 8 -16.60 6.54 1.71
N GLU A 9 -16.74 6.32 0.41
CA GLU A 9 -16.72 4.98 -0.18
C GLU A 9 -15.30 4.41 -0.20
N TYR A 10 -14.31 5.26 -0.47
CA TYR A 10 -12.90 4.89 -0.38
C TYR A 10 -12.54 4.43 1.04
N ASP A 11 -12.92 5.19 2.06
CA ASP A 11 -12.60 4.86 3.46
C ASP A 11 -13.28 3.56 3.89
N LYS A 12 -14.54 3.33 3.49
CA LYS A 12 -15.25 2.06 3.73
C LYS A 12 -14.54 0.88 3.07
N GLN A 13 -14.12 1.05 1.81
CA GLN A 13 -13.42 0.00 1.07
C GLN A 13 -12.06 -0.29 1.70
N ALA A 14 -11.31 0.76 2.09
CA ALA A 14 -10.00 0.63 2.73
C ALA A 14 -10.08 -0.12 4.07
N LEU A 15 -11.15 0.10 4.85
CA LEU A 15 -11.42 -0.65 6.08
C LEU A 15 -11.77 -2.12 5.80
N SER A 16 -12.48 -2.39 4.70
CA SER A 16 -12.90 -3.76 4.34
C SER A 16 -11.78 -4.58 3.70
N ASP A 17 -10.89 -3.94 2.94
CA ASP A 17 -9.81 -4.57 2.19
C ASP A 17 -8.49 -3.79 2.35
N PRO A 18 -7.71 -4.12 3.40
CA PRO A 18 -6.41 -3.51 3.64
C PRO A 18 -5.40 -3.76 2.52
N LYS A 19 -5.52 -4.87 1.80
CA LYS A 19 -4.61 -5.24 0.70
C LYS A 19 -4.82 -4.30 -0.47
N TRP A 20 -6.08 -4.12 -0.89
CA TRP A 20 -6.44 -3.17 -1.94
C TRP A 20 -5.99 -1.75 -1.61
N HIS A 21 -6.17 -1.34 -0.35
CA HIS A 21 -5.75 -0.01 0.10
C HIS A 21 -4.23 0.17 -0.01
N LEU A 22 -3.44 -0.81 0.45
CA LEU A 22 -1.97 -0.79 0.33
C LEU A 22 -1.52 -0.70 -1.12
N GLU A 23 -2.10 -1.48 -2.03
CA GLU A 23 -1.77 -1.44 -3.46
C GLU A 23 -2.02 -0.05 -4.05
N ARG A 24 -3.11 0.61 -3.63
CA ARG A 24 -3.44 1.97 -4.10
C ARG A 24 -2.44 3.00 -3.60
N ILE A 25 -2.09 2.96 -2.31
CA ILE A 25 -1.08 3.87 -1.73
C ILE A 25 0.27 3.66 -2.41
N ILE A 26 0.72 2.41 -2.55
CA ILE A 26 2.07 2.09 -3.05
C ILE A 26 2.19 2.39 -4.56
N ASN A 27 1.18 2.05 -5.36
CA ASN A 27 1.26 2.23 -6.81
C ASN A 27 1.03 3.69 -7.23
N TYR A 28 0.10 4.39 -6.57
CA TYR A 28 -0.36 5.72 -7.01
C TYR A 28 0.04 6.86 -6.07
N GLY A 29 0.59 6.58 -4.89
CA GLY A 29 0.89 7.61 -3.90
C GLY A 29 -0.38 8.26 -3.33
N LEU A 30 -1.49 7.52 -3.28
CA LEU A 30 -2.77 8.02 -2.78
C LEU A 30 -2.72 8.16 -1.25
N GLY A 31 -2.49 9.38 -0.77
CA GLY A 31 -2.55 9.73 0.66
C GLY A 31 -1.29 10.43 1.16
N GLU A 32 -1.41 11.07 2.32
CA GLU A 32 -0.29 11.73 3.03
C GLU A 32 0.14 10.96 4.29
N GLU A 33 -0.49 9.81 4.55
CA GLU A 33 -0.29 9.05 5.77
C GLU A 33 0.84 8.02 5.64
N LYS A 34 1.53 7.76 6.75
CA LYS A 34 2.55 6.72 6.82
C LYS A 34 1.89 5.34 6.82
N ILE A 35 2.40 4.44 5.99
CA ILE A 35 1.97 3.05 5.95
C ILE A 35 2.39 2.33 7.24
N ASP A 36 1.45 1.60 7.86
CA ASP A 36 1.75 0.74 9.00
C ASP A 36 2.68 -0.42 8.59
N ARG A 37 3.80 -0.57 9.31
CA ARG A 37 4.85 -1.54 8.99
C ARG A 37 4.38 -2.99 9.14
N GLU A 38 3.58 -3.29 10.16
CA GLU A 38 3.14 -4.66 10.45
C GLU A 38 2.07 -5.11 9.45
N VAL A 39 1.15 -4.21 9.08
CA VAL A 39 0.16 -4.47 8.03
C VAL A 39 0.85 -4.66 6.68
N LEU A 40 1.83 -3.81 6.35
CA LEU A 40 2.61 -3.96 5.13
C LEU A 40 3.36 -5.29 5.11
N LYS A 41 4.08 -5.64 6.18
CA LYS A 41 4.83 -6.90 6.28
C LYS A 41 3.92 -8.13 6.14
N LYS A 42 2.69 -8.06 6.68
CA LYS A 42 1.71 -9.14 6.59
C LYS A 42 1.27 -9.41 5.15
N TYR A 43 0.97 -8.36 4.39
CA TYR A 43 0.39 -8.49 3.05
C TYR A 43 1.39 -8.35 1.91
N LEU A 44 2.63 -7.91 2.17
CA LEU A 44 3.62 -7.58 1.14
C LEU A 44 3.75 -8.66 0.07
N ALA A 45 3.88 -9.93 0.47
CA ALA A 45 4.00 -11.08 -0.43
C ALA A 45 2.84 -11.22 -1.43
N GLU A 46 1.65 -10.74 -1.07
CA GLU A 46 0.43 -10.89 -1.86
C GLU A 46 0.09 -9.65 -2.69
N LEU A 47 0.71 -8.50 -2.43
CA LEU A 47 0.40 -7.23 -3.10
C LEU A 47 0.71 -7.30 -4.61
N ASN A 48 -0.18 -6.75 -5.43
CA ASN A 48 0.06 -6.54 -6.85
C ASN A 48 0.79 -5.19 -7.08
N ILE A 49 2.10 -5.20 -6.87
CA ILE A 49 3.02 -4.06 -7.04
C ILE A 49 4.22 -4.48 -7.90
N SER A 50 4.87 -3.52 -8.53
CA SER A 50 6.06 -3.79 -9.34
C SER A 50 7.24 -4.31 -8.51
N ASP A 51 8.10 -5.11 -9.13
CA ASP A 51 9.21 -5.82 -8.45
C ASP A 51 10.23 -4.87 -7.82
N ASP A 52 10.47 -3.72 -8.44
CA ASP A 52 11.31 -2.64 -7.91
C ASP A 52 10.74 -2.08 -6.59
N ARG A 53 9.43 -1.82 -6.54
CA ARG A 53 8.75 -1.36 -5.33
C ARG A 53 8.77 -2.43 -4.25
N ARG A 54 8.53 -3.69 -4.61
CA ARG A 54 8.62 -4.82 -3.68
C ARG A 54 10.02 -4.90 -3.06
N ALA A 55 11.07 -4.95 -3.89
CA ALA A 55 12.44 -5.02 -3.42
C ALA A 55 12.81 -3.84 -2.50
N PHE A 56 12.38 -2.62 -2.84
CA PHE A 56 12.57 -1.45 -2.00
C PHE A 56 11.88 -1.58 -0.63
N LEU A 57 10.63 -2.05 -0.61
CA LEU A 57 9.89 -2.25 0.65
C LEU A 57 10.49 -3.38 1.49
N GLU A 58 10.95 -4.46 0.87
CA GLU A 58 11.66 -5.55 1.55
C GLU A 58 12.96 -5.06 2.20
N LEU A 59 13.72 -4.19 1.51
CA LEU A 59 14.89 -3.53 2.07
C LEU A 59 14.51 -2.73 3.32
N LEU A 60 13.42 -1.94 3.29
CA LEU A 60 12.99 -1.13 4.44
C LEU A 60 12.49 -1.98 5.63
N ILE A 61 11.83 -3.11 5.36
CA ILE A 61 11.22 -3.96 6.40
C ILE A 61 12.23 -4.93 7.01
N TRP A 62 13.16 -5.45 6.21
CA TRP A 62 14.09 -6.49 6.67
C TRP A 62 15.55 -6.06 6.69
N ASN A 63 15.83 -4.79 6.33
CA ASN A 63 17.20 -4.29 6.17
C ASN A 63 18.03 -5.22 5.26
N ARG A 64 17.37 -5.83 4.28
CA ARG A 64 17.93 -6.87 3.42
C ARG A 64 18.80 -6.18 2.37
N LYS A 65 20.11 -6.10 2.63
CA LYS A 65 21.07 -5.60 1.64
C LYS A 65 21.12 -6.58 0.47
N PHE A 66 21.05 -6.02 -0.75
CA PHE A 66 21.15 -6.72 -2.03
C PHE A 66 22.41 -7.59 -2.10
#